data_AF-A0A914FSE2-F1
#
_entry.id   AF-A0A914FSE2-F1
#
_cell.length_a   1.000
_cell.length_b   1.000
_cell.length_c   1.000
_cell.angle_alpha   90.00
_cell.angle_beta   90.00
_cell.angle_gamma   90.00
#
_symmetry.space_group_name_H-M   'P 1'
#
loop_
_entity.id
_entity.type
_entity.pdbx_description
1 polymer ?
#
loop_
_entity_poly.entity_id
_entity_poly.type
_entity_poly.pdbx_seq_one_letter_code
_entity_poly.pdbx_strand_id
1 'polypeptide(L)' 'EVVNYDSEKFEIKIRAFGESFDKARHPPGTAVKAITYSTMQIHDNIDGRVHIYVIVDI' A
#
# COMPACT_ATOMS: atom_id res chain seq x y z
N GLU A 1 -1.40 3.51 -10.79
CA GLU A 1 -2.28 4.55 -11.38
C GLU A 1 -3.59 4.59 -10.61
N VAL A 2 -4.01 5.76 -10.15
CA VAL A 2 -5.31 5.93 -9.46
C VAL A 2 -6.39 6.10 -10.54
N VAL A 3 -7.39 5.22 -10.54
CA VAL A 3 -8.50 5.23 -11.49
C VAL A 3 -9.72 5.95 -10.91
N ASN A 4 -9.99 5.76 -9.62
CA ASN A 4 -11.03 6.47 -8.89
C ASN A 4 -10.64 6.57 -7.41
N TYR A 5 -11.00 7.67 -6.76
CA TYR A 5 -10.84 7.87 -5.33
C TYR A 5 -12.03 8.69 -4.82
N ASP A 6 -12.81 8.10 -3.93
CA ASP A 6 -13.96 8.71 -3.27
C ASP A 6 -13.73 8.66 -1.75
N SER A 7 -13.38 9.80 -1.17
CA SER A 7 -13.10 9.93 0.26
C SER A 7 -14.36 9.95 1.12
N GLU A 8 -15.53 10.29 0.56
CA GLU A 8 -16.79 10.31 1.30
C GLU A 8 -17.36 8.89 1.47
N LYS A 9 -17.16 8.04 0.45
CA LYS A 9 -17.55 6.62 0.50
C LYS A 9 -16.44 5.69 0.97
N PHE A 10 -15.23 6.19 1.17
CA PHE A 10 -14.03 5.40 1.47
C PHE A 10 -13.74 4.32 0.40
N GLU A 11 -13.90 4.68 -0.88
CA GLU A 11 -13.67 3.79 -2.01
C GLU A 11 -12.47 4.23 -2.82
N ILE A 12 -11.61 3.28 -3.21
CA ILE A 12 -10.48 3.55 -4.10
C ILE A 12 -10.35 2.45 -5.15
N LYS A 13 -10.08 2.87 -6.39
CA LYS A 13 -9.78 1.98 -7.52
C LYS A 13 -8.41 2.33 -8.07
N ILE A 14 -7.52 1.35 -8.07
CA ILE A 14 -6.13 1.51 -8.50
C ILE A 14 -5.82 0.48 -9.57
N ARG A 15 -5.09 0.89 -10.60
CA ARG A 15 -4.43 0.00 -11.57
C ARG A 15 -2.95 -0.11 -11.22
N ALA A 16 -2.49 -1.32 -10.99
CA ALA A 16 -1.07 -1.65 -10.80
C ALA A 16 -0.52 -2.31 -12.07
N PHE A 17 0.76 -2.09 -12.35
CA PHE A 17 1.48 -2.69 -13.47
C PHE A 17 2.66 -3.47 -12.92
N GLY A 18 2.88 -4.67 -13.44
CA GLY A 18 3.95 -5.57 -13.01
C GLY A 18 3.99 -6.83 -13.85
N GLU A 19 4.86 -7.75 -13.47
CA GLU A 19 5.02 -9.06 -14.10
C GLU A 19 4.93 -10.18 -13.04
N SER A 20 4.78 -11.42 -13.50
CA SER A 20 4.83 -12.58 -12.61
C SER A 20 6.19 -12.68 -11.94
N PHE A 21 6.19 -12.98 -10.64
CA PHE A 21 7.43 -13.14 -9.88
C PHE A 21 8.25 -14.32 -10.40
N ASP A 22 9.51 -14.06 -10.73
CA ASP A 22 10.51 -15.03 -11.18
C ASP A 22 11.74 -14.96 -10.28
N LYS A 23 12.08 -16.06 -9.61
CA LYS A 23 13.21 -16.15 -8.68
C LYS A 23 14.58 -15.93 -9.33
N ALA A 24 14.72 -16.20 -10.63
CA ALA A 24 15.98 -16.00 -11.34
C ALA A 24 16.24 -14.52 -11.66
N ARG A 25 15.17 -13.74 -11.85
CA ARG A 25 15.23 -12.32 -12.24
C ARG A 25 14.99 -11.37 -11.07
N HIS A 26 14.22 -11.78 -10.07
CA HIS A 26 13.80 -10.96 -8.94
C HIS A 26 14.47 -11.47 -7.65
N PRO A 27 15.40 -10.70 -7.05
CA PRO A 27 15.99 -11.05 -5.77
C PRO A 27 14.91 -11.22 -4.69
N PRO A 28 14.87 -12.36 -3.98
CA PRO A 28 13.88 -12.57 -2.93
C PRO A 28 14.20 -11.69 -1.72
N GLY A 29 13.24 -10.83 -1.36
CA GLY A 29 13.20 -10.19 -0.04
C GLY A 29 12.49 -11.09 0.98
N THR A 30 11.88 -10.47 1.99
CA THR A 30 11.03 -11.17 2.95
C THR A 30 9.59 -11.22 2.45
N ALA A 31 8.94 -12.38 2.56
CA ALA A 31 7.52 -12.52 2.24
C ALA A 31 6.67 -11.78 3.28
N VAL A 32 5.63 -11.09 2.84
CA VAL A 32 4.62 -10.49 3.74
C VAL A 32 3.49 -11.48 3.92
N LYS A 33 3.16 -11.80 5.18
CA LYS A 33 2.08 -12.73 5.54
C LYS A 33 0.73 -12.05 5.64
N ALA A 34 0.68 -10.85 6.23
CA ALA A 34 -0.54 -10.10 6.44
C ALA A 34 -0.31 -8.59 6.57
N ILE A 35 -1.33 -7.82 6.18
CA ILE A 35 -1.45 -6.39 6.51
C ILE A 35 -2.27 -6.29 7.80
N THR A 36 -1.81 -5.50 8.77
CA THR A 36 -2.46 -5.39 10.08
C THR A 36 -2.96 -3.99 10.36
N TYR A 37 -3.97 -3.87 11.22
CA TYR A 37 -4.46 -2.60 11.77
C TYR A 37 -3.66 -2.15 13.01
N SER A 38 -2.70 -2.94 13.48
CA SER A 38 -1.90 -2.64 14.65
C SER A 38 -1.11 -1.35 14.43
N THR A 39 -1.46 -0.30 15.16
CA THR A 39 -0.84 1.03 15.03
C THR A 39 -0.91 1.61 13.61
N MET A 40 -1.99 1.33 12.86
CA MET A 40 -2.22 1.98 11.58
C MET A 40 -2.52 3.47 11.79
N GLN A 41 -1.81 4.35 11.07
CA GLN A 41 -1.98 5.79 11.17
C GLN A 41 -2.02 6.41 9.77
N ILE A 42 -2.93 7.37 9.59
CA ILE A 42 -3.04 8.19 8.39
C ILE A 42 -2.99 9.64 8.88
N HIS A 43 -1.95 10.38 8.50
CA HIS A 43 -1.75 11.78 8.88
C HIS A 43 -1.85 12.66 7.64
N ASP A 44 -2.86 13.52 7.61
CA ASP A 44 -2.98 14.59 6.63
C ASP A 44 -2.17 15.79 7.13
N ASN A 45 -0.99 16.00 6.57
CA ASN A 45 -0.12 17.09 6.99
C ASN A 45 -0.56 18.41 6.38
N ILE A 46 -0.25 19.49 7.09
CA ILE A 46 -0.56 20.88 6.70
C ILE A 46 0.12 21.27 5.37
N ASP A 47 1.22 20.60 5.02
CA ASP A 47 1.94 20.79 3.75
C ASP A 47 1.26 20.12 2.54
N GLY A 48 0.09 19.49 2.75
CA GLY A 48 -0.68 18.79 1.72
C GLY A 48 -0.22 17.36 1.44
N ARG A 49 0.76 16.84 2.20
CA ARG A 49 1.20 15.45 2.08
C ARG A 49 0.44 14.55 3.04
N VAL A 50 0.06 13.38 2.55
CA VAL A 50 -0.52 12.33 3.40
C VAL A 50 0.56 11.33 3.76
N HIS A 51 0.78 11.11 5.06
CA HIS A 51 1.68 10.08 5.56
C HIS A 51 0.87 8.89 6.07
N ILE A 52 1.23 7.69 5.62
CA ILE A 52 0.55 6.46 6.01
C ILE A 52 1.57 5.54 6.66
N TYR A 53 1.28 5.11 7.88
CA TYR A 53 2.10 4.18 8.66
C TYR A 53 1.31 2.89 8.87
N VAL A 54 1.90 1.76 8.44
CA VAL A 54 1.28 0.42 8.54
C VAL A 54 2.32 -0.57 9.03
N ILE A 55 1.92 -1.42 9.98
CA ILE A 55 2.72 -2.56 10.42
C ILE A 55 2.29 -3.80 9.62
N VAL A 56 3.27 -4.49 9.05
CA VAL A 56 3.09 -5.73 8.30
C VAL A 56 3.67 -6.91 9.07
N ASP A 57 3.02 -8.06 8.94
CA ASP A 57 3.54 -9.34 9.44
C ASP A 57 4.39 -10.00 8.34
N ILE A 58 5.56 -10.52 8.71
CA ILE A 58 6.59 -11.07 7.80
C ILE A 58 6.96 -12.51 8.17
#